data_AF-A0A8T0XNW0-F1
#
_entry.id   AF-A0A8T0XNW0-F1
#
_cell.length_a   1.000
_cell.length_b   1.000
_cell.length_c   1.000
_cell.angle_alpha   90.00
_cell.angle_beta   90.00
_cell.angle_gamma   90.00
#
_symmetry.space_group_name_H-M   'P 1'
#
loop_
_entity.id
_entity.type
_entity.pdbx_description
1 polymer ?
#
loop_
_entity_poly.entity_id
_entity_poly.type
_entity_poly.pdbx_seq_one_letter_code
_entity_poly.pdbx_strand_id
1 'polypeptide(L)'
;MASASGSGAPAAAEALRRRRILSSRLYLDDVPSSSSKAPVVYSPAYGISFNGMEKQHPFDSSKWGHVRSFLEDAGLLQSDRIVEPLEASEEDLLVVHSESYLNSLKSSEKVARIVEVPAVALLPNLLVQQKLLYPFRKQVGGSVLSAKLALEKGWAINIG
;
A
#
# COMPACT_ATOMS: atom_id res chain seq x y z
N MET A 1 46.24 -12.38 -17.35
CA MET A 1 44.86 -12.79 -17.71
C MET A 1 43.90 -12.05 -16.81
N ALA A 2 43.06 -11.18 -17.37
CA ALA A 2 42.17 -10.30 -16.64
C ALA A 2 40.88 -11.03 -16.22
N SER A 3 40.50 -10.91 -14.95
CA SER A 3 39.16 -11.27 -14.46
C SER A 3 38.32 -10.00 -14.43
N ALA A 4 37.43 -9.86 -15.40
CA ALA A 4 36.37 -8.87 -15.41
C ALA A 4 35.06 -9.57 -14.98
N SER A 5 34.73 -9.50 -13.69
CA SER A 5 33.52 -10.14 -13.14
C SER A 5 32.74 -9.19 -12.20
N GLY A 6 32.66 -7.90 -12.55
CA GLY A 6 31.99 -6.88 -11.71
C GLY A 6 30.87 -6.08 -12.37
N SER A 7 30.68 -6.13 -13.70
CA SER A 7 29.84 -5.15 -14.41
C SER A 7 28.41 -5.59 -14.74
N GLY A 8 28.07 -6.88 -14.64
CA GLY A 8 26.77 -7.42 -15.11
C GLY A 8 25.65 -7.44 -14.07
N ALA A 9 25.97 -7.59 -12.78
CA ALA A 9 24.98 -7.72 -11.71
C ALA A 9 24.08 -6.48 -11.52
N PRO A 10 24.60 -5.23 -11.58
CA PRO A 10 23.77 -4.03 -11.44
C PRO A 10 22.78 -3.86 -12.60
N ALA A 11 23.21 -4.20 -13.81
CA ALA A 11 22.37 -4.12 -15.02
C ALA A 11 21.23 -5.15 -15.00
N ALA A 12 21.51 -6.37 -14.53
CA ALA A 12 20.48 -7.41 -14.38
C ALA A 12 19.45 -7.07 -13.31
N ALA A 13 19.88 -6.51 -12.17
CA ALA A 13 18.99 -6.07 -11.11
C ALA A 13 18.05 -4.94 -11.57
N GLU A 14 18.57 -3.95 -12.30
CA GLU A 14 17.75 -2.86 -12.85
C GLU A 14 16.79 -3.36 -13.94
N ALA A 15 17.21 -4.30 -14.79
CA ALA A 15 16.33 -4.92 -15.78
C ALA A 15 15.17 -5.68 -15.11
N LEU A 16 15.44 -6.42 -14.03
CA LEU A 16 14.42 -7.11 -13.24
C LEU A 16 13.46 -6.11 -12.58
N ARG A 17 14.00 -5.06 -11.95
CA ARG A 17 13.20 -3.99 -11.35
C ARG A 17 12.28 -3.32 -12.37
N ARG A 18 12.79 -3.00 -13.56
CA ARG A 18 12.01 -2.42 -14.65
C ARG A 18 10.91 -3.38 -15.13
N ARG A 19 11.19 -4.68 -15.23
CA ARG A 19 10.19 -5.69 -15.57
C ARG A 19 9.05 -5.71 -14.53
N ARG A 20 9.38 -5.67 -13.23
CA ARG A 20 8.37 -5.61 -12.15
C ARG A 20 7.46 -4.39 -12.30
N ILE A 21 8.05 -3.21 -12.53
CA ILE A 21 7.30 -1.96 -12.75
C ILE A 21 6.33 -2.10 -13.93
N LEU A 22 6.80 -2.64 -15.06
CA LEU A 22 5.98 -2.79 -16.27
C LEU A 22 4.88 -3.86 -16.14
N SER A 23 5.06 -4.85 -15.26
CA SER A 23 4.04 -5.87 -14.97
C SER A 23 3.03 -5.46 -13.91
N SER A 24 3.27 -4.34 -13.22
CA SER A 24 2.40 -3.88 -12.14
C SER A 24 1.00 -3.60 -12.65
N ARG A 25 0.00 -4.07 -11.90
CA ARG A 25 -1.42 -3.83 -12.17
C ARG A 25 -2.00 -2.74 -11.29
N LEU A 26 -1.17 -2.06 -10.51
CA LEU A 26 -1.61 -0.97 -9.63
C LEU A 26 -2.06 0.27 -10.40
N TYR A 27 -1.67 0.38 -11.68
CA TYR A 27 -2.22 1.33 -12.63
C TYR A 27 -3.58 0.83 -13.10
N LEU A 28 -4.65 1.52 -12.70
CA LEU A 28 -5.96 1.30 -13.29
C LEU A 28 -6.02 2.13 -14.58
N ASP A 29 -5.67 1.51 -15.71
CA ASP A 29 -5.70 2.16 -17.03
C ASP A 29 -7.11 2.60 -17.43
N ASP A 30 -8.12 1.89 -16.92
CA ASP A 30 -9.54 2.13 -17.16
C ASP A 30 -10.19 2.91 -16.01
N VAL A 31 -9.59 4.00 -15.51
CA VAL A 31 -10.36 5.04 -14.82
C VAL A 31 -10.71 6.07 -15.89
N PRO A 32 -11.84 5.95 -16.62
CA PRO A 32 -12.09 6.79 -17.77
C PRO A 32 -11.97 8.26 -17.40
N SER A 33 -11.36 9.06 -18.26
CA SER A 33 -11.36 10.53 -18.14
C SER A 33 -12.79 11.09 -18.14
N SER A 34 -13.76 10.32 -18.66
CA SER A 34 -15.20 10.59 -18.61
C SER A 34 -15.89 10.04 -17.36
N SER A 35 -15.21 9.30 -16.49
CA SER A 35 -15.80 8.79 -15.27
C SER A 35 -16.08 9.94 -14.31
N SER A 36 -17.25 9.91 -13.68
CA SER A 36 -17.59 10.85 -12.62
C SER A 36 -16.67 10.72 -11.40
N LYS A 37 -15.76 9.73 -11.35
CA LYS A 37 -14.85 9.51 -10.21
C LYS A 37 -13.93 10.71 -10.00
N ALA A 38 -13.95 11.24 -8.78
CA ALA A 38 -13.00 12.23 -8.32
C ALA A 38 -11.61 11.58 -8.25
N PRO A 39 -10.51 12.34 -8.40
CA PRO A 39 -9.16 11.81 -8.22
C PRO A 39 -8.82 11.66 -6.72
N VAL A 40 -9.72 11.02 -5.98
CA VAL A 40 -9.60 10.71 -4.56
C VAL A 40 -9.62 9.20 -4.40
N VAL A 41 -8.54 8.68 -3.84
CA VAL A 41 -8.29 7.26 -3.69
C VAL A 41 -8.51 6.86 -2.23
N TYR A 42 -9.28 5.80 -2.02
CA TYR A 42 -9.54 5.26 -0.68
C TYR A 42 -10.07 3.83 -0.79
N SER A 43 -9.74 2.98 0.19
CA SER A 43 -10.40 1.69 0.39
C SER A 43 -10.91 1.59 1.84
N PRO A 44 -12.11 1.03 2.07
CA PRO A 44 -12.56 0.66 3.41
C PRO A 44 -11.58 -0.26 4.16
N ALA A 45 -10.72 -0.97 3.43
CA ALA A 45 -9.68 -1.84 3.98
C ALA A 45 -8.48 -1.11 4.60
N TYR A 46 -8.39 0.22 4.50
CA TYR A 46 -7.25 0.98 5.06
C TYR A 46 -7.22 0.96 6.59
N GLY A 47 -8.38 0.83 7.21
CA GLY A 47 -8.50 0.72 8.66
C GLY A 47 -7.95 -0.60 9.17
N ILE A 48 -7.15 -0.53 10.22
CA ILE A 48 -6.62 -1.70 10.95
C ILE A 48 -7.42 -1.83 12.24
N SER A 49 -7.99 -3.02 12.47
CA SER A 49 -8.66 -3.35 13.73
C SER A 49 -8.32 -4.77 14.19
N PHE A 50 -8.07 -4.88 15.49
CA PHE A 50 -7.77 -6.08 16.25
C PHE A 50 -8.75 -6.21 17.42
N ASN A 51 -10.04 -5.94 17.19
CA ASN A 51 -11.10 -6.02 18.20
C ASN A 51 -10.78 -5.22 19.49
N GLY A 52 -10.08 -4.09 19.37
CA GLY A 52 -9.72 -3.19 20.47
C GLY A 52 -8.25 -3.22 20.88
N MET A 53 -7.46 -4.22 20.50
CA MET A 53 -6.01 -4.27 20.80
C MET A 53 -5.23 -3.16 20.06
N GLU A 54 -5.73 -2.71 18.91
CA GLU A 54 -5.20 -1.59 18.14
C GLU A 54 -5.19 -0.28 18.93
N LYS A 55 -6.06 -0.13 19.94
CA LYS A 55 -6.17 1.09 20.76
C LYS A 55 -4.98 1.29 21.71
N GLN A 56 -4.10 0.28 21.83
CA GLN A 56 -2.83 0.42 22.56
C GLN A 56 -1.78 1.20 21.77
N HIS A 57 -2.01 1.40 20.46
CA HIS A 57 -1.13 2.20 19.62
C HIS A 57 -1.46 3.69 19.78
N PRO A 58 -0.46 4.59 19.84
CA PRO A 58 -0.69 6.03 20.01
C PRO A 58 -1.43 6.68 18.83
N PHE A 59 -1.47 6.03 17.67
CA PHE A 59 -2.22 6.51 16.51
C PHE A 59 -3.49 5.71 16.27
N ASP A 60 -4.58 6.42 15.99
CA ASP A 60 -5.85 5.87 15.52
C ASP A 60 -5.63 5.13 14.19
N SER A 61 -5.73 3.80 14.27
CA SER A 61 -5.54 2.87 13.16
C SER A 61 -6.74 2.83 12.21
N SER A 62 -7.82 3.53 12.53
CA SER A 62 -9.04 3.71 11.74
C SER A 62 -9.22 5.14 11.21
N LYS A 63 -8.25 6.04 11.45
CA LYS A 63 -8.32 7.48 11.12
C LYS A 63 -8.71 7.79 9.68
N TRP A 64 -8.33 6.93 8.74
CA TRP A 64 -8.63 7.10 7.31
C TRP A 64 -10.13 7.09 7.03
N GLY A 65 -10.87 6.22 7.72
CA GLY A 65 -12.33 6.19 7.67
C GLY A 65 -12.94 7.47 8.21
N HIS A 66 -12.40 8.00 9.31
CA HIS A 66 -12.83 9.28 9.87
C HIS A 66 -12.59 10.44 8.90
N VAL A 67 -11.42 10.53 8.26
CA VAL A 67 -11.14 11.55 7.23
C VAL A 67 -12.13 11.46 6.07
N ARG A 68 -12.39 10.26 5.56
CA ARG A 68 -13.38 10.04 4.51
C ARG A 68 -14.77 10.50 4.94
N SER A 69 -15.23 10.13 6.15
CA SER A 69 -16.52 10.57 6.68
C SER A 69 -16.59 12.09 6.83
N PHE A 70 -15.55 12.75 7.37
CA PHE A 70 -15.54 14.21 7.48
C PHE A 70 -15.65 14.91 6.12
N LEU A 71 -15.02 14.37 5.07
CA LEU A 71 -15.13 14.92 3.72
C LEU A 71 -16.53 14.72 3.12
N GLU A 72 -17.17 13.58 3.39
CA GLU A 72 -18.54 13.29 2.97
C GLU A 72 -19.55 14.18 3.69
N ASP A 73 -19.44 14.32 5.01
CA ASP A 73 -20.30 15.15 5.84
C ASP A 73 -20.20 16.64 5.47
N ALA A 74 -19.02 17.08 5.05
CA ALA A 74 -18.79 18.44 4.55
C ALA A 74 -19.29 18.67 3.10
N GLY A 75 -19.79 17.62 2.42
CA GLY A 75 -20.20 17.68 1.02
C GLY A 75 -19.05 17.84 0.02
N LEU A 76 -17.80 17.61 0.46
CA LEU A 76 -16.59 17.73 -0.35
C LEU A 76 -16.25 16.44 -1.11
N LEU A 77 -16.81 15.30 -0.68
CA LEU A 77 -16.60 14.00 -1.30
C LEU A 77 -17.92 13.24 -1.39
N GLN A 78 -18.13 12.51 -2.49
CA GLN A 78 -19.24 11.59 -2.65
C GLN A 78 -18.68 10.17 -2.75
N SER A 79 -19.26 9.22 -2.02
CA SER A 79 -18.73 7.86 -1.91
C SER A 79 -18.63 7.13 -3.25
N ASP A 80 -19.61 7.35 -4.12
CA ASP A 80 -19.67 6.80 -5.48
C ASP A 80 -18.61 7.40 -6.41
N ARG A 81 -17.97 8.51 -6.02
CA ARG A 81 -16.90 9.17 -6.76
C ARG A 81 -15.49 8.77 -6.31
N ILE A 82 -15.36 7.98 -5.23
CA ILE A 82 -14.07 7.46 -4.75
C ILE A 82 -13.55 6.38 -5.71
N VAL A 83 -12.24 6.40 -5.96
CA VAL A 83 -11.53 5.33 -6.68
C VAL A 83 -10.92 4.36 -5.66
N GLU A 84 -11.30 3.08 -5.76
CA GLU A 84 -10.75 2.07 -4.86
C GLU A 84 -9.47 1.44 -5.45
N PRO A 85 -8.36 1.41 -4.72
CA PRO A 85 -7.11 0.86 -5.21
C PRO A 85 -7.02 -0.66 -5.08
N LEU A 86 -6.15 -1.26 -5.88
CA LEU A 86 -5.76 -2.66 -5.76
C LEU A 86 -4.74 -2.88 -4.63
N GLU A 87 -4.63 -4.12 -4.16
CA GLU A 87 -3.57 -4.51 -3.23
C GLU A 87 -2.25 -4.64 -3.98
N ALA A 88 -1.17 -4.08 -3.44
CA ALA A 88 0.18 -4.31 -3.95
C ALA A 88 0.58 -5.79 -3.81
N SER A 89 1.00 -6.40 -4.92
CA SER A 89 1.54 -7.75 -4.95
C SER A 89 2.97 -7.80 -4.41
N GLU A 90 3.48 -9.00 -4.14
CA GLU A 90 4.88 -9.17 -3.75
C GLU A 90 5.86 -8.64 -4.82
N GLU A 91 5.55 -8.83 -6.11
CA GLU A 91 6.36 -8.27 -7.20
C GLU A 91 6.36 -6.74 -7.21
N ASP A 92 5.23 -6.10 -6.87
CA ASP A 92 5.16 -4.64 -6.72
C ASP A 92 6.05 -4.17 -5.56
N LEU A 93 6.03 -4.87 -4.43
CA LEU A 93 6.84 -4.52 -3.26
C LEU A 93 8.34 -4.75 -3.51
N LEU A 94 8.70 -5.78 -4.29
CA LEU A 94 10.07 -6.10 -4.67
C LEU A 94 10.71 -5.11 -5.65
N VAL A 95 9.97 -4.08 -6.10
CA VAL A 95 10.52 -2.92 -6.81
C VAL A 95 11.43 -2.08 -5.89
N VAL A 96 11.16 -2.10 -4.58
CA VAL A 96 11.85 -1.27 -3.57
C VAL A 96 12.42 -2.13 -2.45
N HIS A 97 11.69 -3.14 -2.00
CA HIS A 97 12.09 -3.98 -0.88
C HIS A 97 12.87 -5.22 -1.32
N SER A 98 13.72 -5.72 -0.42
CA SER A 98 14.42 -6.99 -0.64
C SER A 98 13.52 -8.19 -0.30
N GLU A 99 13.78 -9.33 -0.94
CA GLU A 99 13.15 -10.60 -0.59
C GLU A 99 13.36 -10.97 0.88
N SER A 100 14.56 -10.68 1.41
CA SER A 100 14.87 -10.91 2.83
C SER A 100 13.97 -10.09 3.75
N TYR A 101 13.72 -8.82 3.43
CA TYR A 101 12.81 -7.98 4.20
C TYR A 101 11.37 -8.50 4.14
N LEU A 102 10.85 -8.77 2.93
CA LEU A 102 9.47 -9.27 2.77
C LEU A 102 9.27 -10.62 3.46
N ASN A 103 10.27 -11.52 3.39
CA ASN A 103 10.25 -12.77 4.13
C ASN A 103 10.26 -12.57 5.65
N SER A 104 10.94 -11.53 6.16
CA SER A 104 10.93 -11.22 7.59
C SER A 104 9.54 -10.85 8.13
N LEU A 105 8.65 -10.33 7.27
CA LEU A 105 7.28 -9.98 7.64
C LEU A 105 6.39 -11.21 7.89
N LYS A 106 6.87 -12.42 7.56
CA LYS A 106 6.22 -13.69 7.93
C LYS A 106 6.37 -14.03 9.43
N SER A 107 7.10 -13.21 10.19
CA SER A 107 7.22 -13.30 11.65
C SER A 107 6.40 -12.20 12.35
N SER A 108 5.43 -12.61 13.18
CA SER A 108 4.64 -11.65 13.99
C SER A 108 5.51 -10.82 14.93
N GLU A 109 6.58 -11.40 15.48
CA GLU A 109 7.53 -10.68 16.34
C GLU A 109 8.25 -9.57 15.58
N LYS A 110 8.74 -9.88 14.36
CA LYS A 110 9.38 -8.87 13.51
C LYS A 110 8.41 -7.75 13.17
N VAL A 111 7.17 -8.09 12.79
CA VAL A 111 6.14 -7.10 12.49
C VAL A 111 5.82 -6.24 13.71
N ALA A 112 5.65 -6.84 14.89
CA ALA A 112 5.38 -6.12 16.14
C ALA A 112 6.45 -5.10 16.49
N ARG A 113 7.73 -5.43 16.26
CA ARG A 113 8.85 -4.50 16.42
C ARG A 113 8.81 -3.36 15.40
N ILE A 114 8.48 -3.65 14.13
CA ILE A 114 8.39 -2.65 13.07
C ILE A 114 7.27 -1.64 13.34
N VAL A 115 6.10 -2.11 13.78
CA VAL A 115 4.94 -1.24 14.06
C VAL A 115 4.92 -0.68 15.48
N GLU A 116 5.93 -1.01 16.31
CA GLU A 116 6.03 -0.57 17.70
C GLU A 116 4.79 -0.93 18.56
N VAL A 117 4.13 -2.05 18.25
CA VAL A 117 2.99 -2.59 19.02
C VAL A 117 3.34 -3.99 19.53
N PRO A 118 3.89 -4.12 20.75
CA PRO A 118 4.33 -5.40 21.30
C PRO A 118 3.24 -6.49 21.29
N ALA A 119 1.97 -6.13 21.50
CA ALA A 119 0.85 -7.05 21.49
C ALA A 119 0.68 -7.81 20.15
N VAL A 120 1.11 -7.23 19.03
CA VAL A 120 1.07 -7.89 17.71
C VAL A 120 1.93 -9.15 17.69
N ALA A 121 2.98 -9.25 18.53
CA ALA A 121 3.85 -10.42 18.59
C ALA A 121 3.10 -11.68 19.08
N LEU A 122 1.99 -11.49 19.82
CA LEU A 122 1.16 -12.57 20.35
C LEU A 122 0.12 -13.07 19.34
N LEU A 123 -0.03 -12.39 18.20
CA LEU A 123 -1.02 -12.75 17.20
C LEU A 123 -0.49 -13.82 16.24
N PRO A 124 -1.33 -14.82 15.87
CA PRO A 124 -1.03 -15.71 14.75
C PRO A 124 -0.67 -14.91 13.50
N ASN A 125 0.41 -15.28 12.80
CA ASN A 125 0.87 -14.51 11.65
C ASN A 125 -0.21 -14.35 10.58
N LEU A 126 -1.10 -15.32 10.41
CA LEU A 126 -2.26 -15.19 9.52
C LEU A 126 -3.12 -13.95 9.81
N LEU A 127 -3.38 -13.65 11.09
CA LEU A 127 -4.12 -12.45 11.48
C LEU A 127 -3.31 -11.19 11.23
N VAL A 128 -2.00 -11.21 11.49
CA VAL A 128 -1.10 -10.09 11.18
C VAL A 128 -1.10 -9.80 9.68
N GLN A 129 -1.04 -10.84 8.84
CA GLN A 129 -1.09 -10.69 7.38
C GLN A 129 -2.41 -10.10 6.89
N GLN A 130 -3.54 -10.56 7.44
CA GLN A 130 -4.88 -10.17 6.98
C GLN A 130 -5.37 -8.83 7.55
N LYS A 131 -5.01 -8.51 8.80
CA LYS A 131 -5.58 -7.36 9.52
C LYS A 131 -4.63 -6.18 9.63
N LEU A 132 -3.33 -6.38 9.39
CA LEU A 132 -2.32 -5.31 9.47
C LEU A 132 -1.56 -5.11 8.16
N LEU A 133 -0.97 -6.17 7.60
CA LEU A 133 -0.16 -6.04 6.40
C LEU A 133 -0.99 -5.88 5.12
N TYR A 134 -2.18 -6.48 5.05
CA TYR A 134 -3.13 -6.26 3.94
C TYR A 134 -3.54 -4.78 3.81
N PRO A 135 -3.99 -4.09 4.88
CA PRO A 135 -4.20 -2.65 4.85
C PRO A 135 -3.00 -1.85 4.35
N PHE A 136 -1.77 -2.17 4.79
CA PHE A 136 -0.57 -1.50 4.29
C PHE A 136 -0.33 -1.73 2.80
N ARG A 137 -0.51 -2.96 2.29
CA ARG A 137 -0.39 -3.24 0.85
C ARG A 137 -1.46 -2.54 0.02
N LYS A 138 -2.66 -2.35 0.57
CA LYS A 138 -3.72 -1.52 -0.02
C LYS A 138 -3.37 -0.04 -0.05
N GLN A 139 -2.70 0.49 0.99
CA GLN A 139 -2.20 1.88 1.01
C GLN A 139 -1.06 2.11 0.00
N VAL A 140 -0.19 1.11 -0.19
CA VAL A 140 0.82 1.14 -1.26
C VAL A 140 0.16 1.25 -2.63
N GLY A 141 -0.83 0.38 -2.91
CA GLY A 141 -1.60 0.45 -4.15
C GLY A 141 -2.31 1.79 -4.34
N GLY A 142 -2.86 2.37 -3.28
CA GLY A 142 -3.47 3.70 -3.32
C GLY A 142 -2.51 4.83 -3.63
N SER A 143 -1.32 4.79 -3.05
CA SER A 143 -0.29 5.79 -3.29
C SER A 143 0.19 5.76 -4.75
N VAL A 144 0.43 4.56 -5.31
CA VAL A 144 0.81 4.39 -6.71
C VAL A 144 -0.31 4.86 -7.65
N LEU A 145 -1.55 4.44 -7.38
CA LEU A 145 -2.70 4.86 -8.18
C LEU A 145 -2.95 6.37 -8.11
N SER A 146 -2.81 6.98 -6.93
CA SER A 146 -2.94 8.42 -6.75
C SER A 146 -1.87 9.17 -7.55
N ALA A 147 -0.61 8.73 -7.52
CA ALA A 147 0.43 9.33 -8.34
C ALA A 147 0.10 9.29 -9.85
N LYS A 148 -0.42 8.16 -10.34
CA LYS A 148 -0.89 8.02 -11.72
C LYS A 148 -2.03 8.98 -12.04
N LEU A 149 -3.06 9.02 -11.20
CA LEU A 149 -4.20 9.94 -11.37
C LEU A 149 -3.76 11.40 -11.33
N ALA A 150 -2.77 11.77 -10.51
CA ALA A 150 -2.23 13.12 -10.47
C ALA A 150 -1.54 13.51 -11.79
N LEU A 151 -0.80 12.60 -12.41
CA LEU A 151 -0.19 12.84 -13.73
C LEU A 151 -1.23 13.01 -14.84
N GLU A 152 -2.36 12.29 -14.76
CA GLU A 152 -3.40 12.31 -15.80
C GLU A 152 -4.44 13.42 -15.62
N LYS A 153 -4.79 13.73 -14.37
CA LYS A 153 -5.88 14.65 -14.02
C LYS A 153 -5.38 15.97 -13.42
N GLY A 154 -4.06 16.14 -13.29
CA GLY A 154 -3.39 17.31 -12.72
C GLY A 154 -3.35 17.35 -11.19
N TRP A 155 -4.14 16.52 -10.51
CA TRP A 155 -4.08 16.34 -9.06
C TRP A 155 -4.72 15.00 -8.67
N ALA A 156 -4.30 14.46 -7.52
CA ALA A 156 -5.00 13.38 -6.84
C ALA A 156 -4.61 13.35 -5.36
N ILE A 157 -5.45 12.73 -4.53
CA ILE A 157 -5.19 12.53 -3.11
C ILE A 157 -5.48 11.06 -2.78
N ASN A 158 -4.59 10.44 -2.00
CA ASN A 158 -4.88 9.20 -1.31
C ASN A 158 -5.26 9.52 0.14
N ILE A 159 -6.42 9.06 0.62
CA ILE A 159 -6.92 9.38 1.97
C ILE A 159 -6.10 8.69 3.06
N GLY A 160 -5.35 7.63 2.74
CA GLY A 160 -4.44 6.94 3.65
C GLY A 160 -3.20 6.37 2.98
#